data_AF-A0A2U1JC59-F1
#
_entry.id   AF-A0A2U1JC59-F1
#
_cell.length_a   1.000
_cell.length_b   1.000
_cell.length_c   1.000
_cell.angle_alpha   90.00
_cell.angle_beta   90.00
_cell.angle_gamma   90.00
#
_symmetry.space_group_name_H-M   'P 1'
#
loop_
_entity.id
_entity.type
_entity.pdbx_description
1 polymer ?
#
loop_
_entity_poly.entity_id
_entity_poly.type
_entity_poly.pdbx_seq_one_letter_code
_entity_poly.pdbx_strand_id
1 'polypeptide(L)'
;MHFIRKLVSGNLGWSFNNKDSVCLSYITPKLIATSVPATGIETLWRNNRDSVKRFLENAHDKSYKIYDLCIEREETKYGFEDHTPPNLLLIYEFCRDVSDWFSKNPKNVAVVHCKAGKGRTGTMICSYLLFSHYSESAIEALSLYGEKRTSDGKGVTIPSQKRYVAYFDTVVNQLDCKINFKAFRLTKVHITIEPNKFGIEGMKLVIESYRNEEFKILDNFALLKSENSCIFDKDIQDVELENDVKLEFEGTIPGKKKIKLFKLYLNTLSIEHYDLVDSALDCEKVVTNNQIELVFNRSKLDYYLFSRVPWNNYDWVRAGCGVISKVSEVGCFGGSVQKRGSKVL
;
A
#
# COMPACT_ATOMS: atom_id res chain seq x y z
N MET A 1 23.03 -11.53 -24.33
CA MET A 1 22.46 -11.37 -22.97
C MET A 1 21.69 -10.06 -22.75
N HIS A 2 22.15 -8.89 -23.22
CA HIS A 2 21.43 -7.61 -22.99
C HIS A 2 20.01 -7.54 -23.57
N PHE A 3 19.73 -8.21 -24.69
CA PHE A 3 18.41 -8.20 -25.33
C PHE A 3 17.30 -8.81 -24.44
N ILE A 4 17.55 -9.99 -23.84
CA ILE A 4 16.59 -10.67 -22.95
C ILE A 4 16.35 -9.85 -21.67
N ARG A 5 17.40 -9.26 -21.09
CA ARG A 5 17.28 -8.38 -19.92
C ARG A 5 16.42 -7.16 -20.23
N LYS A 6 16.60 -6.52 -21.39
CA LYS A 6 15.78 -5.36 -21.82
C LYS A 6 14.31 -5.73 -22.06
N LEU A 7 14.08 -6.94 -22.59
CA LEU A 7 12.73 -7.46 -22.84
C LEU A 7 11.97 -7.73 -21.54
N VAL A 8 12.63 -8.31 -20.54
CA VAL A 8 12.03 -8.61 -19.23
C VAL A 8 11.95 -7.39 -18.32
N SER A 9 12.93 -6.48 -18.38
CA SER A 9 12.90 -5.23 -17.62
C SER A 9 11.92 -4.21 -18.20
N GLY A 10 11.49 -4.38 -19.46
CA GLY A 10 10.67 -3.42 -20.17
C GLY A 10 11.20 -1.99 -20.01
N ASN A 11 10.35 -1.13 -19.45
CA ASN A 11 10.57 0.30 -19.27
C ASN A 11 11.28 0.69 -17.96
N LEU A 12 11.86 -0.25 -17.20
CA LEU A 12 12.51 0.08 -15.93
C LEU A 12 13.80 0.91 -16.11
N GLY A 13 14.09 1.77 -15.14
CA GLY A 13 15.32 2.57 -15.07
C GLY A 13 16.57 1.71 -14.82
N TRP A 14 17.67 2.11 -15.46
CA TRP A 14 18.97 1.43 -15.41
C TRP A 14 20.06 2.35 -14.90
N SER A 15 20.88 1.83 -13.98
CA SER A 15 22.13 2.44 -13.58
C SER A 15 23.30 1.69 -14.23
N PHE A 16 24.28 2.44 -14.71
CA PHE A 16 25.46 1.91 -15.38
C PHE A 16 26.70 2.26 -14.56
N ASN A 17 27.58 1.27 -14.36
CA ASN A 17 28.96 1.50 -13.97
C ASN A 17 29.87 0.88 -15.04
N ASN A 18 31.15 1.27 -15.09
CA ASN A 18 32.15 0.88 -16.11
C ASN A 18 32.30 -0.64 -16.36
N LYS A 19 31.70 -1.50 -15.52
CA LYS A 19 31.75 -2.97 -15.64
C LYS A 19 30.38 -3.68 -15.59
N ASP A 20 29.31 -3.02 -15.17
CA ASP A 20 28.02 -3.68 -14.86
C ASP A 20 26.83 -2.76 -15.21
N SER A 21 25.76 -3.35 -15.80
CA SER A 21 24.46 -2.70 -15.93
C SER A 21 23.47 -3.30 -14.93
N VAL A 22 22.99 -2.49 -13.99
CA VAL A 22 22.11 -2.91 -12.91
C VAL A 22 20.78 -2.16 -13.02
N CYS A 23 19.67 -2.89 -12.98
CA CYS A 23 18.34 -2.32 -12.95
C CYS A 23 18.08 -1.75 -11.54
N LEU A 24 18.52 -0.51 -11.34
CA LEU A 24 18.55 0.21 -10.07
C LEU A 24 18.30 1.70 -10.38
N SER A 25 17.46 2.34 -9.58
CA SER A 25 17.12 3.75 -9.68
C SER A 25 17.22 4.41 -8.32
N TYR A 26 17.91 5.55 -8.24
CA TYR A 26 17.79 6.46 -7.11
C TYR A 26 16.47 7.21 -7.24
N ILE A 27 15.54 6.93 -6.34
CA ILE A 27 14.28 7.67 -6.26
C ILE A 27 14.54 9.00 -5.57
N THR A 28 15.34 8.96 -4.50
CA THR A 28 15.99 10.11 -3.88
C THR A 28 17.49 9.81 -3.72
N PRO A 29 18.34 10.77 -3.30
CA PRO A 29 19.75 10.49 -3.06
C PRO A 29 20.03 9.35 -2.06
N LYS A 30 19.09 9.05 -1.15
CA LYS A 30 19.25 8.03 -0.10
C LYS A 30 18.31 6.82 -0.25
N LEU A 31 17.32 6.89 -1.15
CA LEU A 31 16.32 5.83 -1.33
C LEU A 31 16.42 5.24 -2.73
N ILE A 32 16.76 3.96 -2.78
CA ILE A 32 17.09 3.24 -3.99
C ILE A 32 16.06 2.13 -4.23
N ALA A 33 15.52 2.09 -5.45
CA ALA A 33 14.67 1.02 -5.93
C ALA A 33 15.46 0.08 -6.85
N THR A 34 15.37 -1.24 -6.65
CA THR A 34 16.00 -2.21 -7.55
C THR A 34 15.13 -3.44 -7.78
N SER A 35 15.38 -4.16 -8.88
CA SER A 35 14.83 -5.50 -9.09
C SER A 35 15.68 -6.54 -8.38
N VAL A 36 15.08 -7.70 -8.13
CA VAL A 36 15.68 -8.73 -7.29
C VAL A 36 17.09 -9.10 -7.79
N PRO A 37 18.07 -9.19 -6.89
CA PRO A 37 19.32 -9.85 -7.19
C PRO A 37 19.07 -11.36 -7.32
N ALA A 38 19.47 -11.92 -8.46
CA ALA A 38 19.35 -13.31 -8.82
C ALA A 38 20.73 -14.00 -8.81
N THR A 39 20.70 -15.32 -8.63
CA THR A 39 21.84 -16.23 -8.75
C THR A 39 21.52 -17.30 -9.82
N GLY A 40 22.53 -17.84 -10.50
CA GLY A 40 22.31 -18.88 -11.51
C GLY A 40 21.60 -18.40 -12.79
N ILE A 41 20.73 -19.23 -13.36
CA ILE A 41 20.08 -18.99 -14.67
C ILE A 41 19.20 -17.74 -14.69
N GLU A 42 18.60 -17.37 -13.56
CA GLU A 42 17.78 -16.15 -13.44
C GLU A 42 18.57 -14.85 -13.73
N THR A 43 19.91 -14.88 -13.66
CA THR A 43 20.77 -13.73 -14.04
C THR A 43 20.71 -13.37 -15.53
N LEU A 44 20.20 -14.29 -16.37
CA LEU A 44 19.97 -14.04 -17.80
C LEU A 44 18.91 -12.95 -18.04
N TRP A 45 18.00 -12.73 -17.09
CA TRP A 45 16.94 -11.71 -17.20
C TRP A 45 16.77 -10.82 -15.95
N ARG A 46 17.37 -11.14 -14.80
CA ARG A 46 17.38 -10.31 -13.59
C ARG A 46 18.76 -9.76 -13.26
N ASN A 47 18.86 -8.91 -12.24
CA ASN A 47 20.14 -8.40 -11.77
C ASN A 47 20.99 -9.54 -11.22
N ASN A 48 22.27 -9.62 -11.58
CA ASN A 48 23.20 -10.52 -10.89
C ASN A 48 23.46 -9.98 -9.48
N ARG A 49 23.34 -10.84 -8.45
CA ARG A 49 23.55 -10.46 -7.04
C ARG A 49 24.93 -9.84 -6.78
N ASP A 50 25.98 -10.40 -7.37
CA ASP A 50 27.34 -9.89 -7.19
C ASP A 50 27.52 -8.53 -7.88
N SER A 51 26.88 -8.30 -9.02
CA SER A 51 26.89 -6.98 -9.68
C SER A 51 26.18 -5.92 -8.84
N VAL A 52 25.03 -6.23 -8.23
CA VAL A 52 24.34 -5.32 -7.30
C VAL A 52 25.21 -5.06 -6.08
N LYS A 53 25.78 -6.11 -5.47
CA LYS A 53 26.67 -5.98 -4.31
C LYS A 53 27.87 -5.10 -4.63
N ARG A 54 28.60 -5.37 -5.71
CA ARG A 54 29.75 -4.54 -6.15
C ARG A 54 29.34 -3.10 -6.42
N PHE A 55 28.18 -2.86 -7.04
CA PHE A 55 27.69 -1.50 -7.26
C PHE A 55 27.47 -0.76 -5.94
N LEU A 56 26.79 -1.40 -4.98
CA LEU A 56 26.49 -0.82 -3.68
C LEU A 56 27.76 -0.61 -2.85
N GLU A 57 28.68 -1.58 -2.81
CA GLU A 57 29.96 -1.46 -2.10
C GLU A 57 30.84 -0.35 -2.70
N ASN A 58 30.89 -0.20 -4.02
CA ASN A 58 31.66 0.88 -4.65
C ASN A 58 31.03 2.27 -4.42
N ALA A 59 29.70 2.36 -4.39
CA ALA A 59 29.00 3.64 -4.27
C ALA A 59 28.79 4.09 -2.82
N HIS A 60 28.56 3.16 -1.90
CA HIS A 60 28.12 3.41 -0.52
C HIS A 60 28.95 2.69 0.53
N ASP A 61 30.01 1.96 0.14
CA ASP A 61 30.79 1.10 1.02
C ASP A 61 29.86 0.17 1.82
N LYS A 62 29.87 0.23 3.17
CA LYS A 62 28.97 -0.55 4.04
C LYS A 62 27.78 0.27 4.55
N SER A 63 27.54 1.45 3.99
CA SER A 63 26.48 2.39 4.41
C SER A 63 25.15 2.14 3.69
N TYR A 64 24.79 0.87 3.44
CA TYR A 64 23.52 0.52 2.81
C TYR A 64 22.80 -0.58 3.58
N LYS A 65 21.47 -0.53 3.60
CA LYS A 65 20.61 -1.60 4.11
C LYS A 65 19.64 -2.05 3.03
N ILE A 66 19.51 -3.36 2.85
CA ILE A 66 18.60 -3.97 1.88
C ILE A 66 17.29 -4.34 2.56
N TYR A 67 16.19 -3.96 1.93
CA TYR A 67 14.82 -4.29 2.30
C TYR A 67 14.21 -5.18 1.21
N ASP A 68 14.18 -6.48 1.48
CA ASP A 68 13.56 -7.47 0.60
C ASP A 68 12.04 -7.51 0.83
N LEU A 69 11.24 -7.38 -0.21
CA LEU A 69 9.77 -7.46 -0.15
C LEU A 69 9.22 -8.79 -0.68
N CYS A 70 10.09 -9.74 -1.04
CA CYS A 70 9.71 -11.04 -1.57
C CYS A 70 9.43 -12.06 -0.46
N ILE A 71 8.16 -12.24 -0.07
CA ILE A 71 7.76 -13.29 0.87
C ILE A 71 8.06 -14.70 0.34
N GLU A 72 8.19 -14.84 -0.98
CA GLU A 72 8.56 -16.08 -1.64
C GLU A 72 10.04 -16.49 -1.46
N ARG A 73 10.84 -15.68 -0.74
CA ARG A 73 12.26 -15.93 -0.44
C ARG A 73 12.47 -16.06 1.07
N GLU A 74 13.53 -16.76 1.46
CA GLU A 74 13.83 -17.02 2.88
C GLU A 74 14.01 -15.73 3.70
N GLU A 75 13.53 -15.78 4.95
CA GLU A 75 13.57 -14.76 6.02
C GLU A 75 13.60 -13.29 5.57
N THR A 76 12.46 -12.79 5.08
CA THR A 76 12.22 -11.34 4.97
C THR A 76 11.30 -10.83 6.08
N LYS A 77 11.68 -9.71 6.70
CA LYS A 77 10.84 -8.98 7.66
C LYS A 77 9.69 -8.22 6.99
N TYR A 78 9.87 -7.79 5.74
CA TYR A 78 8.94 -6.89 5.04
C TYR A 78 8.31 -7.55 3.80
N GLY A 79 8.29 -8.88 3.77
CA GLY A 79 7.75 -9.65 2.65
C GLY A 79 6.23 -9.58 2.57
N PHE A 80 5.71 -9.42 1.35
CA PHE A 80 4.30 -9.61 1.05
C PHE A 80 4.09 -10.14 -0.38
N GLU A 81 2.91 -10.70 -0.63
CA GLU A 81 2.58 -11.40 -1.88
C GLU A 81 2.72 -10.49 -3.11
N ASP A 82 3.20 -11.07 -4.23
CA ASP A 82 3.29 -10.32 -5.49
C ASP A 82 1.90 -9.90 -5.98
N HIS A 83 1.82 -8.72 -6.59
CA HIS A 83 0.56 -8.14 -7.09
C HIS A 83 -0.52 -7.83 -6.04
N THR A 84 -0.17 -7.84 -4.75
CA THR A 84 -1.04 -7.42 -3.64
C THR A 84 -0.50 -6.15 -2.98
N PRO A 85 -1.33 -5.36 -2.28
CA PRO A 85 -0.80 -4.36 -1.34
C PRO A 85 -0.28 -5.03 -0.06
N PRO A 86 0.69 -4.42 0.65
CA PRO A 86 1.10 -4.85 1.98
C PRO A 86 0.05 -4.44 3.02
N ASN A 87 0.06 -5.09 4.19
CA ASN A 87 -0.70 -4.63 5.36
C ASN A 87 -0.28 -3.19 5.74
N LEU A 88 -1.22 -2.35 6.18
CA LEU A 88 -0.95 -0.94 6.51
C LEU A 88 0.06 -0.79 7.67
N LEU A 89 0.03 -1.70 8.64
CA LEU A 89 1.01 -1.77 9.73
C LEU A 89 2.40 -2.13 9.20
N LEU A 90 2.51 -3.04 8.23
CA LEU A 90 3.79 -3.41 7.61
C LEU A 90 4.43 -2.20 6.92
N ILE A 91 3.61 -1.36 6.25
CA ILE A 91 4.07 -0.09 5.67
C ILE A 91 4.66 0.81 6.76
N TYR A 92 3.94 0.99 7.87
CA TYR A 92 4.38 1.83 8.98
C TYR A 92 5.70 1.34 9.60
N GLU A 93 5.80 0.05 9.88
CA GLU A 93 7.01 -0.56 10.44
C GLU A 93 8.23 -0.42 9.53
N PHE A 94 8.02 -0.63 8.22
CA PHE A 94 9.06 -0.38 7.22
C PHE A 94 9.51 1.08 7.23
N CYS A 95 8.57 2.03 7.24
CA CYS A 95 8.92 3.45 7.19
C CYS A 95 9.72 3.88 8.42
N ARG A 96 9.34 3.39 9.60
CA ARG A 96 10.11 3.59 10.83
C ARG A 96 11.51 3.03 10.76
N ASP A 97 11.68 1.80 10.28
CA ASP A 97 13.01 1.18 10.18
C ASP A 97 13.91 1.93 9.18
N VAL A 98 13.36 2.40 8.05
CA VAL A 98 14.11 3.25 7.11
C VAL A 98 14.52 4.57 7.77
N SER A 99 13.62 5.23 8.50
CA SER A 99 13.93 6.45 9.23
C SER A 99 15.02 6.24 10.28
N ASP A 100 14.87 5.21 11.12
CA ASP A 100 15.85 4.81 12.12
C ASP A 100 17.20 4.47 11.48
N TRP A 101 17.21 3.80 10.32
CA TRP A 101 18.43 3.53 9.56
C TRP A 101 19.12 4.81 9.10
N PHE A 102 18.39 5.79 8.58
CA PHE A 102 18.97 7.07 8.17
C PHE A 102 19.46 7.92 9.34
N SER A 103 18.84 7.82 10.51
CA SER A 103 19.27 8.55 11.71
C SER A 103 20.67 8.12 12.21
N LYS A 104 21.06 6.87 11.97
CA LYS A 104 22.33 6.30 12.46
C LYS A 104 23.56 6.87 11.78
N ASN A 105 23.47 7.25 10.51
CA ASN A 105 24.59 7.81 9.76
C ASN A 105 24.09 8.61 8.55
N PRO A 106 24.54 9.85 8.33
CA PRO A 106 24.10 10.67 7.20
C PRO A 106 24.47 10.10 5.82
N LYS A 107 25.43 9.16 5.73
CA LYS A 107 25.79 8.44 4.49
C LYS A 107 24.90 7.23 4.20
N ASN A 108 24.03 6.85 5.14
CA ASN A 108 23.21 5.65 4.98
C ASN A 108 22.22 5.80 3.82
N VAL A 109 22.11 4.74 3.02
CA VAL A 109 21.11 4.59 1.97
C VAL A 109 20.26 3.34 2.20
N ALA A 110 19.01 3.38 1.77
CA ALA A 110 18.06 2.27 1.85
C ALA A 110 17.82 1.73 0.45
N VAL A 111 17.99 0.41 0.28
CA VAL A 111 17.83 -0.30 -0.99
C VAL A 111 16.61 -1.19 -0.88
N VAL A 112 15.54 -0.86 -1.57
CA VAL A 112 14.27 -1.59 -1.52
C VAL A 112 14.09 -2.38 -2.80
N HIS A 113 13.75 -3.66 -2.68
CA HIS A 113 13.53 -4.51 -3.85
C HIS A 113 12.37 -5.48 -3.70
N CYS A 114 11.83 -5.88 -4.84
CA CYS A 114 10.99 -7.05 -5.01
C CYS A 114 11.44 -7.79 -6.26
N LYS A 115 10.59 -8.65 -6.84
CA LYS A 115 10.91 -9.39 -8.07
C LYS A 115 11.37 -8.48 -9.23
N ALA A 116 10.57 -7.46 -9.55
CA ALA A 116 10.84 -6.52 -10.66
C ALA A 116 11.23 -5.09 -10.20
N GLY A 117 11.06 -4.78 -8.92
CA GLY A 117 11.28 -3.41 -8.42
C GLY A 117 10.27 -2.41 -8.97
N LYS A 118 8.98 -2.80 -9.03
CA LYS A 118 7.88 -2.01 -9.61
C LYS A 118 6.74 -1.78 -8.63
N GLY A 119 5.76 -2.70 -8.55
CA GLY A 119 4.57 -2.57 -7.70
C GLY A 119 4.89 -2.54 -6.20
N ARG A 120 5.29 -3.70 -5.63
CA ARG A 120 5.65 -3.83 -4.21
C ARG A 120 6.66 -2.78 -3.74
N THR A 121 7.78 -2.65 -4.47
CA THR A 121 8.81 -1.65 -4.18
C THR A 121 8.29 -0.22 -4.23
N GLY A 122 7.45 0.09 -5.22
CA GLY A 122 6.86 1.41 -5.35
C GLY A 122 5.92 1.73 -4.22
N THR A 123 5.06 0.80 -3.82
CA THR A 123 4.17 0.98 -2.67
C THR A 123 4.96 1.36 -1.42
N MET A 124 5.98 0.59 -1.04
CA MET A 124 6.77 0.87 0.16
C MET A 124 7.58 2.17 0.05
N ILE A 125 8.18 2.44 -1.11
CA ILE A 125 8.95 3.68 -1.34
C ILE A 125 8.04 4.91 -1.30
N CYS A 126 6.91 4.91 -2.02
CA CYS A 126 5.96 6.02 -2.03
C CYS A 126 5.46 6.30 -0.61
N SER A 127 5.14 5.26 0.17
CA SER A 127 4.75 5.43 1.56
C SER A 127 5.85 6.04 2.43
N TYR A 128 7.12 5.69 2.20
CA TYR A 128 8.22 6.34 2.92
C TYR A 128 8.43 7.80 2.50
N LEU A 129 8.24 8.14 1.23
CA LEU A 129 8.29 9.53 0.76
C LEU A 129 7.25 10.39 1.49
N LEU A 130 6.05 9.84 1.71
CA LEU A 130 5.02 10.47 2.55
C LEU A 130 5.45 10.57 4.01
N PHE A 131 5.88 9.45 4.61
CA PHE A 131 6.30 9.39 6.02
C PHE A 131 7.40 10.40 6.38
N SER A 132 8.32 10.63 5.45
CA SER A 132 9.44 11.56 5.62
C SER A 132 9.13 12.99 5.17
N HIS A 133 7.89 13.27 4.75
CA HIS A 133 7.46 14.53 4.13
C HIS A 133 8.33 14.95 2.93
N TYR A 134 8.94 13.99 2.23
CA TYR A 134 9.63 14.25 0.97
C TYR A 134 8.63 14.53 -0.15
N SER A 135 7.43 13.94 -0.06
CA SER A 135 6.28 14.25 -0.91
C SER A 135 5.09 14.60 -0.02
N GLU A 136 4.31 15.58 -0.44
CA GLU A 136 3.18 16.11 0.34
C GLU A 136 1.89 15.30 0.15
N SER A 137 1.79 14.53 -0.94
CA SER A 137 0.60 13.73 -1.27
C SER A 137 0.92 12.40 -1.95
N ALA A 138 0.00 11.44 -1.85
CA ALA A 138 0.13 10.13 -2.50
C ALA A 138 0.31 10.27 -4.02
N ILE A 139 -0.38 11.22 -4.65
CA ILE A 139 -0.29 11.49 -6.09
C ILE A 139 1.14 11.90 -6.47
N GLU A 140 1.73 12.81 -5.69
CA GLU A 140 3.09 13.29 -5.92
C GLU A 140 4.10 12.14 -5.73
N ALA A 141 4.00 11.39 -4.63
CA ALA A 141 4.88 10.28 -4.33
C ALA A 141 4.82 9.19 -5.42
N LEU A 142 3.62 8.83 -5.88
CA LEU A 142 3.40 7.86 -6.96
C LEU A 142 3.97 8.35 -8.30
N SER A 143 3.80 9.64 -8.62
CA SER A 143 4.31 10.25 -9.84
C SER A 143 5.84 10.30 -9.85
N LEU A 144 6.46 10.78 -8.76
CA LEU A 144 7.91 10.81 -8.61
C LEU A 144 8.52 9.42 -8.75
N TYR A 145 7.95 8.41 -8.08
CA TYR A 145 8.41 7.04 -8.22
C TYR A 145 8.27 6.52 -9.65
N GLY A 146 7.13 6.79 -10.30
CA GLY A 146 6.88 6.44 -11.70
C GLY A 146 7.94 7.02 -12.64
N GLU A 147 8.20 8.32 -12.55
CA GLU A 147 9.18 9.03 -13.37
C GLU A 147 10.61 8.54 -13.15
N LYS A 148 11.01 8.32 -11.89
CA LYS A 148 12.38 7.88 -11.56
C LYS A 148 12.60 6.40 -11.86
N ARG A 149 11.57 5.57 -11.72
CA ARG A 149 11.70 4.12 -11.85
C ARG A 149 11.41 3.61 -13.25
N THR A 150 10.57 4.30 -14.03
CA THR A 150 10.10 3.81 -15.33
C THR A 150 10.14 4.88 -16.41
N SER A 151 10.52 4.51 -17.63
CA SER A 151 10.57 5.43 -18.77
C SER A 151 9.19 5.83 -19.29
N ASP A 152 8.14 5.10 -18.93
CA ASP A 152 6.74 5.40 -19.28
C ASP A 152 5.97 6.06 -18.13
N GLY A 153 6.63 6.38 -17.01
CA GLY A 153 6.01 6.94 -15.81
C GLY A 153 5.07 5.98 -15.07
N LYS A 154 4.91 4.73 -15.53
CA LYS A 154 4.01 3.75 -14.94
C LYS A 154 4.72 2.96 -13.85
N GLY A 155 4.94 3.56 -12.69
CA GLY A 155 5.52 2.91 -11.50
C GLY A 155 4.56 1.90 -10.85
N VAL A 156 3.82 2.33 -9.84
CA VAL A 156 2.75 1.52 -9.23
C VAL A 156 1.50 1.62 -10.11
N THR A 157 1.00 0.50 -10.61
CA THR A 157 -0.14 0.47 -11.54
C THR A 157 -1.36 -0.26 -11.00
N ILE A 158 -1.18 -1.14 -10.02
CA ILE A 158 -2.26 -1.93 -9.43
C ILE A 158 -3.12 -1.00 -8.55
N PRO A 159 -4.45 -0.93 -8.78
CA PRO A 159 -5.34 -0.05 -8.03
C PRO A 159 -5.21 -0.18 -6.52
N SER A 160 -5.24 -1.38 -5.94
CA SER A 160 -5.13 -1.52 -4.49
C SER A 160 -3.77 -1.11 -3.94
N GLN A 161 -2.69 -1.30 -4.69
CA GLN A 161 -1.38 -0.79 -4.28
C GLN A 161 -1.36 0.73 -4.22
N LYS A 162 -2.00 1.43 -5.18
CA LYS A 162 -2.18 2.88 -5.12
C LYS A 162 -3.10 3.30 -3.98
N ARG A 163 -4.20 2.55 -3.77
CA ARG A 163 -5.17 2.77 -2.70
C ARG A 163 -4.49 2.73 -1.34
N TYR A 164 -3.59 1.78 -1.11
CA TYR A 164 -2.85 1.67 0.15
C TYR A 164 -1.80 2.79 0.35
N VAL A 165 -1.21 3.32 -0.73
CA VAL A 165 -0.39 4.55 -0.62
C VAL A 165 -1.28 5.74 -0.21
N ALA A 166 -2.49 5.85 -0.77
CA ALA A 166 -3.45 6.89 -0.38
C ALA A 166 -3.96 6.72 1.07
N TYR A 167 -4.20 5.48 1.52
CA TYR A 167 -4.52 5.22 2.93
C TYR A 167 -3.39 5.65 3.85
N PHE A 168 -2.14 5.39 3.45
CA PHE A 168 -0.99 5.78 4.25
C PHE A 168 -0.76 7.29 4.25
N ASP A 169 -1.07 8.00 3.16
CA ASP A 169 -1.14 9.47 3.11
C ASP A 169 -2.11 10.01 4.17
N THR A 170 -3.34 9.49 4.24
CA THR A 170 -4.30 9.83 5.31
C THR A 170 -3.72 9.57 6.71
N VAL A 171 -3.06 8.41 6.91
CA VAL A 171 -2.42 8.09 8.20
C VAL A 171 -1.38 9.13 8.58
N VAL A 172 -0.51 9.53 7.66
CA VAL A 172 0.58 10.48 7.92
C VAL A 172 0.03 11.89 8.11
N ASN A 173 -0.76 12.38 7.16
CA ASN A 173 -1.11 13.80 7.05
C ASN A 173 -2.38 14.20 7.82
N GLN A 174 -3.30 13.26 8.07
CA GLN A 174 -4.57 13.55 8.75
C GLN A 174 -4.65 12.94 10.15
N LEU A 175 -4.04 11.76 10.34
CA LEU A 175 -4.10 11.02 11.60
C LEU A 175 -2.83 11.13 12.45
N ASP A 176 -1.85 11.96 12.05
CA ASP A 176 -0.61 12.17 12.81
C ASP A 176 0.10 10.82 13.10
N CYS A 177 0.22 10.01 12.04
CA CYS A 177 0.76 8.65 12.07
C CYS A 177 0.05 7.67 13.02
N LYS A 178 -1.20 7.96 13.43
CA LYS A 178 -2.02 7.05 14.25
C LYS A 178 -2.88 6.17 13.36
N ILE A 179 -2.69 4.87 13.47
CA ILE A 179 -3.52 3.87 12.81
C ILE A 179 -4.64 3.49 13.77
N ASN A 180 -5.86 3.93 13.47
CA ASN A 180 -7.05 3.57 14.23
C ASN A 180 -7.73 2.36 13.60
N PHE A 181 -7.90 1.32 14.40
CA PHE A 181 -8.61 0.13 13.97
C PHE A 181 -10.11 0.30 14.19
N LYS A 182 -10.87 0.25 13.11
CA LYS A 182 -12.33 0.37 13.12
C LYS A 182 -12.94 -0.92 12.59
N ALA A 183 -13.91 -1.47 13.32
CA ALA A 183 -14.66 -2.63 12.88
C ALA A 183 -15.95 -2.19 12.16
N PHE A 184 -16.19 -2.73 10.97
CA PHE A 184 -17.41 -2.52 10.21
C PHE A 184 -18.08 -3.83 9.89
N ARG A 185 -19.41 -3.80 9.78
CA ARG A 185 -20.22 -4.96 9.41
C ARG A 185 -20.64 -4.82 7.97
N LEU A 186 -20.16 -5.70 7.11
CA LEU A 186 -20.62 -5.79 5.74
C LEU A 186 -22.02 -6.40 5.73
N THR A 187 -22.98 -5.62 5.24
CA THR A 187 -24.40 -6.01 5.23
C THR A 187 -24.91 -6.30 3.83
N LYS A 188 -24.30 -5.68 2.81
CA LYS A 188 -24.69 -5.90 1.43
C LYS A 188 -23.49 -5.79 0.49
N VAL A 189 -23.49 -6.64 -0.52
CA VAL A 189 -22.59 -6.54 -1.67
C VAL A 189 -23.44 -6.44 -2.92
N HIS A 190 -23.24 -5.39 -3.69
CA HIS A 190 -23.86 -5.16 -4.99
C HIS A 190 -22.76 -5.01 -6.04
N ILE A 191 -22.80 -5.85 -7.08
CA ILE A 191 -21.78 -5.88 -8.12
C ILE A 191 -22.46 -5.80 -9.46
N THR A 192 -22.05 -4.82 -10.26
CA THR A 192 -22.46 -4.68 -11.65
C THR A 192 -21.25 -4.96 -12.54
N ILE A 193 -21.36 -6.02 -13.34
CA ILE A 193 -20.35 -6.39 -14.34
C ILE A 193 -20.95 -6.14 -15.72
N GLU A 194 -20.14 -5.63 -16.65
CA GLU A 194 -20.54 -5.55 -18.05
C GLU A 194 -21.02 -6.93 -18.58
N PRO A 195 -21.96 -6.95 -19.54
CA PRO A 195 -22.65 -8.15 -19.95
C PRO A 195 -21.64 -9.14 -20.52
N ASN A 196 -21.70 -10.34 -19.96
CA ASN A 196 -20.56 -11.22 -19.92
C ASN A 196 -20.32 -11.99 -21.23
N LYS A 197 -19.11 -11.90 -21.80
CA LYS A 197 -18.66 -12.77 -22.91
C LYS A 197 -18.48 -14.25 -22.50
N PHE A 198 -18.41 -14.55 -21.19
CA PHE A 198 -18.02 -15.86 -20.66
C PHE A 198 -19.16 -16.72 -20.08
N GLY A 199 -20.40 -16.21 -20.03
CA GLY A 199 -21.56 -16.99 -19.57
C GLY A 199 -21.51 -17.40 -18.09
N ILE A 200 -20.98 -16.54 -17.20
CA ILE A 200 -21.03 -16.73 -15.74
C ILE A 200 -22.50 -16.76 -15.30
N GLU A 201 -22.88 -17.77 -14.52
CA GLU A 201 -24.24 -17.96 -13.99
C GLU A 201 -24.35 -17.74 -12.48
N GLY A 202 -23.21 -17.70 -11.78
CA GLY A 202 -23.18 -17.47 -10.35
C GLY A 202 -21.81 -16.97 -9.90
N MET A 203 -21.79 -16.35 -8.74
CA MET A 203 -20.57 -15.81 -8.15
C MET A 203 -20.40 -16.26 -6.70
N LYS A 204 -19.14 -16.35 -6.29
CA LYS A 204 -18.68 -16.67 -4.94
C LYS A 204 -17.78 -15.53 -4.46
N LEU A 205 -17.96 -15.10 -3.21
CA LEU A 205 -17.13 -14.12 -2.54
C LEU A 205 -16.37 -14.81 -1.41
N VAL A 206 -15.06 -14.73 -1.45
CA VAL A 206 -14.18 -15.12 -0.34
C VAL A 206 -13.67 -13.85 0.33
N ILE A 207 -13.93 -13.72 1.62
CA ILE A 207 -13.48 -12.59 2.44
C ILE A 207 -12.38 -13.08 3.38
N GLU A 208 -11.26 -12.38 3.35
CA GLU A 208 -10.10 -12.63 4.22
C GLU A 208 -9.81 -11.33 4.98
N SER A 209 -9.78 -11.40 6.31
CA SER A 209 -9.37 -10.28 7.17
C SER A 209 -8.04 -10.62 7.85
N TYR A 210 -7.06 -9.76 7.67
CA TYR A 210 -5.68 -10.03 8.08
C TYR A 210 -5.45 -10.00 9.61
N ARG A 211 -6.38 -9.46 10.41
CA ARG A 211 -6.21 -9.41 11.89
C ARG A 211 -6.48 -10.76 12.56
N ASN A 212 -7.46 -11.51 12.07
CA ASN A 212 -7.95 -12.71 12.76
C ASN A 212 -7.47 -14.00 12.11
N GLU A 213 -6.72 -13.93 11.00
CA GLU A 213 -6.47 -15.07 10.10
C GLU A 213 -7.78 -15.80 9.72
N GLU A 214 -8.91 -15.10 9.85
CA GLU A 214 -10.24 -15.66 9.67
C GLU A 214 -10.66 -15.46 8.22
N PHE A 215 -10.97 -16.59 7.60
CA PHE A 215 -11.57 -16.64 6.28
C PHE A 215 -13.07 -16.81 6.43
N LYS A 216 -13.83 -15.85 5.88
CA LYS A 216 -15.28 -15.96 5.76
C LYS A 216 -15.62 -16.20 4.30
N ILE A 217 -16.20 -17.35 4.03
CA ILE A 217 -16.59 -17.77 2.68
C ILE A 217 -18.10 -17.53 2.51
N LEU A 218 -18.46 -16.68 1.56
CA LEU A 218 -19.85 -16.40 1.18
C LEU A 218 -20.11 -16.96 -0.22
N ASP A 219 -20.87 -18.05 -0.28
CA ASP A 219 -21.22 -18.73 -1.53
C ASP A 219 -22.66 -18.39 -1.95
N ASN A 220 -22.98 -18.58 -3.24
CA ASN A 220 -24.32 -18.45 -3.83
C ASN A 220 -24.84 -17.02 -4.02
N PHE A 221 -24.05 -16.16 -4.68
CA PHE A 221 -24.58 -14.94 -5.29
C PHE A 221 -25.32 -15.35 -6.57
N ALA A 222 -26.65 -15.31 -6.54
CA ALA A 222 -27.46 -15.57 -7.71
C ALA A 222 -27.27 -14.43 -8.71
N LEU A 223 -27.10 -14.77 -9.99
CA LEU A 223 -27.04 -13.78 -11.05
C LEU A 223 -28.43 -13.17 -11.27
N LEU A 224 -28.55 -11.87 -11.02
CA LEU A 224 -29.66 -11.04 -11.48
C LEU A 224 -29.29 -10.51 -12.86
N LYS A 225 -29.94 -10.99 -13.92
CA LYS A 225 -29.67 -10.52 -15.29
C LYS A 225 -30.40 -9.20 -15.55
N SER A 226 -29.67 -8.24 -16.11
CA SER A 226 -30.21 -7.06 -16.81
C SER A 226 -29.91 -7.19 -18.31
N GLU A 227 -30.66 -6.50 -19.18
CA GLU A 227 -30.45 -6.52 -20.64
C GLU A 227 -29.01 -6.16 -21.03
N ASN A 228 -28.36 -5.30 -20.25
CA ASN A 228 -27.04 -4.74 -20.55
C ASN A 228 -26.01 -4.96 -19.42
N SER A 229 -26.28 -5.78 -18.41
CA SER A 229 -25.30 -6.08 -17.35
C SER A 229 -25.59 -7.35 -16.57
N CYS A 230 -24.55 -7.91 -15.94
CA CYS A 230 -24.67 -8.96 -14.95
C CYS A 230 -24.63 -8.34 -13.56
N ILE A 231 -25.75 -8.39 -12.84
CA ILE A 231 -25.87 -7.86 -11.49
C ILE A 231 -25.81 -9.00 -10.49
N PHE A 232 -25.00 -8.86 -9.46
CA PHE A 232 -24.95 -9.78 -8.32
C PHE A 232 -25.26 -8.98 -7.07
N ASP A 233 -26.35 -9.33 -6.42
CA ASP A 233 -26.81 -8.66 -5.21
C ASP A 233 -26.99 -9.70 -4.11
N LYS A 234 -26.44 -9.42 -2.93
CA LYS A 234 -26.50 -10.32 -1.78
C LYS A 234 -26.52 -9.52 -0.49
N ASP A 235 -27.61 -9.71 0.26
CA ASP A 235 -27.63 -9.41 1.68
C ASP A 235 -26.74 -10.41 2.43
N ILE A 236 -25.89 -9.87 3.29
CA ILE A 236 -24.90 -10.61 4.07
C ILE A 236 -25.32 -10.60 5.53
N GLN A 237 -25.38 -11.78 6.13
CA GLN A 237 -25.71 -11.95 7.54
C GLN A 237 -24.46 -11.63 8.39
N ASP A 238 -24.32 -10.35 8.73
CA ASP A 238 -23.46 -9.78 9.77
C ASP A 238 -21.98 -10.21 9.73
N VAL A 239 -21.27 -9.90 8.64
CA VAL A 239 -19.84 -10.15 8.54
C VAL A 239 -19.06 -8.95 9.07
N GLU A 240 -18.52 -9.08 10.29
CA GLU A 240 -17.58 -8.10 10.84
C GLU A 240 -16.22 -8.18 10.15
N LEU A 241 -15.69 -7.00 9.81
CA LEU A 241 -14.46 -6.75 9.09
C LEU A 241 -13.64 -5.69 9.82
N GLU A 242 -12.33 -5.88 9.84
CA GLU A 242 -11.40 -4.98 10.50
C GLU A 242 -10.08 -4.92 9.73
N ASN A 243 -9.47 -3.74 9.72
CA ASN A 243 -8.14 -3.45 9.18
C ASN A 243 -8.06 -3.77 7.70
N ASP A 244 -6.99 -4.43 7.29
CA ASP A 244 -6.82 -4.88 5.92
C ASP A 244 -7.77 -6.04 5.63
N VAL A 245 -8.57 -5.86 4.57
CA VAL A 245 -9.57 -6.81 4.11
C VAL A 245 -9.31 -7.10 2.64
N LYS A 246 -9.30 -8.38 2.30
CA LYS A 246 -9.25 -8.87 0.93
C LYS A 246 -10.58 -9.52 0.58
N LEU A 247 -11.15 -9.08 -0.54
CA LEU A 247 -12.35 -9.64 -1.16
C LEU A 247 -11.94 -10.27 -2.48
N GLU A 248 -12.14 -11.58 -2.62
CA GLU A 248 -11.84 -12.34 -3.84
C GLU A 248 -13.13 -12.89 -4.44
N PHE A 249 -13.37 -12.55 -5.71
CA PHE A 249 -14.58 -12.93 -6.42
C PHE A 249 -14.29 -14.03 -7.45
N GLU A 250 -15.03 -15.12 -7.35
CA GLU A 250 -14.95 -16.27 -8.26
C GLU A 250 -16.27 -16.44 -9.02
N GLY A 251 -16.21 -16.55 -10.34
CA GLY A 251 -17.33 -16.82 -11.22
C GLY A 251 -17.49 -18.32 -11.50
N THR A 252 -18.73 -18.77 -11.61
CA THR A 252 -19.08 -20.14 -12.03
C THR A 252 -19.62 -20.13 -13.45
N ILE A 253 -19.05 -20.95 -14.33
CA ILE A 253 -19.49 -21.13 -15.72
C ILE A 253 -20.15 -22.53 -15.84
N PRO A 254 -21.27 -22.66 -16.58
CA PRO A 254 -21.94 -23.93 -16.81
C PRO A 254 -21.01 -25.04 -17.28
N GLY A 255 -21.06 -26.19 -16.60
CA GLY A 255 -20.27 -27.37 -16.94
C GLY A 255 -18.74 -27.18 -16.83
N LYS A 256 -18.27 -26.07 -16.23
CA LYS A 256 -16.84 -25.75 -16.11
C LYS A 256 -16.45 -25.48 -14.66
N LYS A 257 -15.13 -25.46 -14.42
CA LYS A 257 -14.53 -25.07 -13.13
C LYS A 257 -14.76 -23.58 -12.84
N LYS A 258 -14.74 -23.24 -11.55
CA LYS A 258 -14.72 -21.85 -11.07
C LYS A 258 -13.55 -21.08 -11.67
N ILE A 259 -13.78 -19.81 -12.01
CA ILE A 259 -12.76 -18.89 -12.53
C ILE A 259 -12.61 -17.72 -11.57
N LYS A 260 -11.38 -17.27 -11.34
CA LYS A 260 -11.12 -16.03 -10.58
C LYS A 260 -11.48 -14.83 -11.45
N LEU A 261 -12.26 -13.90 -10.91
CA LEU A 261 -12.69 -12.69 -11.63
C LEU A 261 -11.78 -11.53 -11.28
N PHE A 262 -11.86 -11.05 -10.04
CA PHE A 262 -11.09 -9.91 -9.56
C PHE A 262 -10.90 -9.99 -8.05
N LYS A 263 -9.94 -9.21 -7.56
CA LYS A 263 -9.68 -9.01 -6.14
C LYS A 263 -9.87 -7.54 -5.78
N LEU A 264 -10.20 -7.29 -4.53
CA LEU A 264 -10.26 -5.96 -3.97
C LEU A 264 -9.63 -5.99 -2.58
N TYR A 265 -8.68 -5.08 -2.35
CA TYR A 265 -8.10 -4.89 -1.03
C TYR A 265 -8.50 -3.52 -0.50
N LEU A 266 -9.02 -3.51 0.72
CA LEU A 266 -9.49 -2.33 1.42
C LEU A 266 -8.84 -2.29 2.80
N ASN A 267 -8.88 -1.12 3.42
CA ASN A 267 -8.58 -0.98 4.84
C ASN A 267 -9.76 -0.28 5.53
N THR A 268 -10.21 -0.79 6.67
CA THR A 268 -11.37 -0.21 7.37
C THR A 268 -11.13 1.20 7.89
N LEU A 269 -9.87 1.65 8.01
CA LEU A 269 -9.51 3.02 8.38
C LEU A 269 -10.10 4.06 7.42
N SER A 270 -10.29 3.71 6.13
CA SER A 270 -10.82 4.63 5.12
C SER A 270 -12.35 4.65 5.04
N ILE A 271 -13.06 3.86 5.85
CA ILE A 271 -14.52 3.82 5.84
C ILE A 271 -15.00 4.94 6.78
N GLU A 272 -15.23 6.12 6.20
CA GLU A 272 -15.80 7.27 6.93
C GLU A 272 -17.32 7.41 6.73
N HIS A 273 -17.86 6.81 5.65
CA HIS A 273 -19.27 6.90 5.25
C HIS A 273 -19.82 5.52 4.85
N TYR A 274 -21.14 5.35 5.00
CA TYR A 274 -21.87 4.07 4.97
C TYR A 274 -21.81 3.30 3.64
N ASP A 275 -21.37 3.95 2.55
CA ASP A 275 -21.30 3.38 1.21
C ASP A 275 -19.89 3.56 0.62
N LEU A 276 -19.23 2.43 0.28
CA LEU A 276 -18.03 2.46 -0.57
C LEU A 276 -18.44 2.06 -1.98
N VAL A 277 -18.40 3.02 -2.91
CA VAL A 277 -18.49 2.76 -4.35
C VAL A 277 -17.07 2.77 -4.91
N ASP A 278 -16.56 1.59 -5.27
CA ASP A 278 -15.23 1.45 -5.88
C ASP A 278 -15.36 1.05 -7.35
N SER A 279 -14.77 1.86 -8.24
CA SER A 279 -14.70 1.61 -9.68
C SER A 279 -13.35 1.04 -10.12
N ALA A 280 -12.39 0.90 -9.20
CA ALA A 280 -11.01 0.53 -9.46
C ALA A 280 -10.67 -0.84 -8.84
N LEU A 281 -11.22 -1.90 -9.43
CA LEU A 281 -10.97 -3.30 -9.05
C LEU A 281 -9.57 -3.76 -9.50
N ASP A 282 -8.89 -4.60 -8.69
CA ASP A 282 -7.68 -5.28 -9.14
C ASP A 282 -8.07 -6.43 -10.07
N CYS A 283 -8.23 -6.11 -11.35
CA CYS A 283 -8.55 -7.08 -12.38
C CYS A 283 -7.27 -7.59 -13.05
N GLU A 284 -7.02 -8.90 -13.00
CA GLU A 284 -6.01 -9.53 -13.86
C GLU A 284 -6.55 -9.74 -15.30
N LYS A 285 -7.87 -9.79 -15.49
CA LYS A 285 -8.59 -9.83 -16.78
C LYS A 285 -9.99 -9.22 -16.58
N VAL A 286 -10.57 -8.60 -17.62
CA VAL A 286 -11.87 -7.88 -17.69
C VAL A 286 -11.73 -6.37 -17.41
N VAL A 287 -11.56 -5.53 -18.45
CA VAL A 287 -12.58 -4.81 -19.26
C VAL A 287 -13.36 -3.78 -18.42
N THR A 288 -13.32 -2.54 -18.93
CA THR A 288 -13.79 -1.26 -18.37
C THR A 288 -15.28 -1.27 -17.97
N ASN A 289 -15.67 -0.48 -16.96
CA ASN A 289 -17.05 -0.22 -16.46
C ASN A 289 -17.68 -1.21 -15.44
N ASN A 290 -16.91 -2.13 -14.84
CA ASN A 290 -17.41 -2.89 -13.69
C ASN A 290 -17.48 -2.00 -12.44
N GLN A 291 -18.54 -2.15 -11.64
CA GLN A 291 -18.74 -1.43 -10.38
C GLN A 291 -18.98 -2.42 -9.24
N ILE A 292 -18.38 -2.14 -8.10
CA ILE A 292 -18.70 -2.79 -6.84
C ILE A 292 -19.15 -1.74 -5.82
N GLU A 293 -20.26 -2.04 -5.18
CA GLU A 293 -20.82 -1.28 -4.07
C GLU A 293 -20.87 -2.20 -2.86
N LEU A 294 -20.23 -1.76 -1.79
CA LEU A 294 -20.19 -2.45 -0.50
C LEU A 294 -20.91 -1.57 0.51
N VAL A 295 -21.94 -2.12 1.14
CA VAL A 295 -22.72 -1.41 2.17
C VAL A 295 -22.30 -1.91 3.54
N PHE A 296 -21.99 -0.97 4.42
CA PHE A 296 -21.52 -1.26 5.77
C PHE A 296 -22.41 -0.63 6.83
N ASN A 297 -22.61 -1.36 7.93
CA ASN A 297 -23.09 -0.83 9.19
C ASN A 297 -21.93 -0.65 10.17
N ARG A 298 -22.01 0.37 11.04
CA ARG A 298 -21.04 0.56 12.12
C ARG A 298 -21.13 -0.59 13.12
N SER A 299 -20.02 -1.23 13.47
CA SER A 299 -20.02 -2.20 14.56
C SER A 299 -20.21 -1.49 15.91
N LYS A 300 -20.76 -2.19 16.91
CA LYS A 300 -20.92 -1.66 18.28
C LYS A 300 -19.60 -1.60 19.07
N LEU A 301 -18.49 -2.04 18.47
CA LEU A 301 -17.18 -2.18 19.09
C LEU A 301 -16.18 -1.21 18.43
N ASP A 302 -16.00 -0.04 19.04
CA ASP A 302 -14.85 0.83 18.76
C ASP A 302 -13.72 0.40 19.73
N TYR A 303 -12.73 -0.36 19.24
CA TYR A 303 -11.53 -0.67 20.02
C TYR A 303 -10.41 0.32 19.67
N TYR A 304 -10.07 1.19 20.62
CA TYR A 304 -8.90 2.05 20.51
C TYR A 304 -7.67 1.28 21.03
N LEU A 305 -6.83 0.77 20.13
CA LEU A 305 -5.44 0.50 20.48
C LEU A 305 -4.68 1.83 20.38
N PHE A 306 -4.56 2.54 21.50
CA PHE A 306 -3.41 3.41 21.68
C PHE A 306 -2.19 2.50 21.66
N SER A 307 -1.51 2.35 20.53
CA SER A 307 -0.11 2.00 20.61
C SER A 307 0.57 3.19 21.30
N ARG A 308 0.75 3.08 22.62
CA ARG A 308 1.72 3.90 23.35
C ARG A 308 3.10 3.51 22.84
N VAL A 309 3.46 3.96 21.65
CA VAL A 309 4.85 4.18 21.29
C VAL A 309 5.05 5.68 21.48
N PRO A 310 5.72 6.12 22.57
CA PRO A 310 5.87 7.54 22.85
C PRO A 310 6.55 8.22 21.67
N TRP A 311 5.83 9.13 21.02
CA TRP A 311 6.33 10.08 20.02
C TRP A 311 7.14 11.22 20.65
N ASN A 312 7.90 10.93 21.70
CA ASN A 312 8.77 11.87 22.37
C ASN A 312 10.17 11.25 22.44
N ASN A 313 10.97 11.43 21.38
CA ASN A 313 12.45 11.45 21.44
C ASN A 313 13.13 11.67 20.08
N TYR A 314 12.45 12.26 19.08
CA TYR A 314 13.14 12.77 17.90
C TYR A 314 12.94 14.28 17.83
N ASP A 315 13.91 14.99 18.41
CA ASP A 315 14.15 16.40 18.14
C ASP A 315 14.47 16.55 16.65
N TRP A 316 13.44 16.87 15.87
CA TRP A 316 13.63 17.45 14.55
C TRP A 316 14.21 18.85 14.76
N VAL A 317 15.54 18.93 14.83
CA VAL A 317 16.25 20.19 14.60
C VAL A 317 15.80 20.69 13.22
N ARG A 318 14.92 21.68 13.25
CA ARG A 318 14.47 22.48 12.12
C ARG A 318 15.68 22.96 11.33
N ALA A 319 15.98 22.31 10.21
CA ALA A 319 16.63 22.97 9.09
C ALA A 319 15.55 23.78 8.38
N GLY A 320 15.73 25.10 8.39
CA GLY A 320 14.64 26.06 8.31
C GLY A 320 14.01 26.29 6.94
N CYS A 321 12.78 26.80 6.98
CA CYS A 321 12.35 28.07 6.38
C CYS A 321 10.97 28.44 6.97
N GLY A 322 10.75 29.74 7.26
CA GLY A 322 9.53 30.28 7.87
C GLY A 322 8.26 29.97 7.06
N VAL A 323 7.05 30.06 7.61
CA VAL A 323 6.45 31.25 8.24
C VAL A 323 5.34 30.84 9.24
N ILE A 324 5.11 31.75 10.18
CA ILE A 324 4.31 31.72 11.41
C ILE A 324 2.78 31.88 11.21
N SER A 325 2.03 31.27 12.16
CA SER A 325 0.70 31.62 12.74
C SER A 325 -0.60 31.30 11.99
N LYS A 326 -1.73 31.00 12.65
CA LYS A 326 -2.11 30.77 14.06
C LYS A 326 -3.48 30.06 14.02
N VAL A 327 -3.70 29.01 14.82
CA VAL A 327 -5.05 28.53 15.15
C VAL A 327 -5.48 29.25 16.43
N SER A 328 -6.59 29.99 16.36
CA SER A 328 -7.28 30.57 17.52
C SER A 328 -8.11 29.49 18.22
N GLU A 329 -7.76 29.22 19.47
CA GLU A 329 -8.56 28.43 20.41
C GLU A 329 -9.89 29.13 20.71
N VAL A 330 -10.99 28.40 20.59
CA VAL A 330 -12.27 28.72 21.23
C VAL A 330 -12.45 27.72 22.37
N GLY A 331 -12.01 28.10 23.56
CA GLY A 331 -12.30 27.39 24.80
C GLY A 331 -13.59 27.93 25.42
N CYS A 332 -14.59 27.06 25.57
CA CYS A 332 -15.83 27.34 26.28
C CYS A 332 -15.90 26.52 27.57
N PHE A 333 -16.00 27.23 28.70
CA PHE A 333 -16.61 26.88 30.00
C PHE A 333 -16.11 25.62 30.74
N GLY A 334 -15.83 25.62 32.04
CA GLY A 334 -16.03 26.60 33.11
C GLY A 334 -15.61 25.95 34.45
N GLY A 335 -15.41 26.74 35.51
CA GLY A 335 -15.14 26.17 36.83
C GLY A 335 -14.42 27.08 37.83
N SER A 336 -15.10 28.14 38.26
CA SER A 336 -15.08 28.74 39.61
C SER A 336 -13.77 28.95 40.41
N VAL A 337 -13.45 30.24 40.57
CA VAL A 337 -13.24 30.99 41.83
C VAL A 337 -12.13 30.54 42.80
N GLN A 338 -11.06 31.35 42.90
CA GLN A 338 -10.78 32.13 44.12
C GLN A 338 -9.86 33.33 43.86
N LYS A 339 -10.33 34.52 44.25
CA LYS A 339 -9.59 35.78 44.33
C LYS A 339 -8.65 35.78 45.55
N ARG A 340 -7.43 36.27 45.35
CA ARG A 340 -6.55 37.09 46.22
C ARG A 340 -5.30 37.33 45.37
N GLY A 341 -4.82 38.52 45.05
CA GLY A 341 -4.80 39.78 45.78
C GLY A 341 -3.34 40.20 45.91
N SER A 342 -2.94 41.18 45.10
CA SER A 342 -1.92 42.21 45.39
C SER A 342 -0.43 41.97 45.07
N LYS A 343 0.06 42.92 44.23
CA LYS A 343 1.33 43.69 44.28
C LYS A 343 2.61 43.05 43.71
N VAL A 344 3.10 43.59 42.58
CA VAL A 344 4.14 44.65 42.46
C VAL A 344 5.55 44.10 42.69
N LEU A 345 6.23 43.68 41.63
CA LEU A 345 7.33 44.39 40.94
C LEU A 345 7.75 43.60 39.70
#